data_AF-A0A7W0XLE6-F1
#
_entry.id   AF-A0A7W0XLE6-F1
#
_cell.length_a   1.000
_cell.length_b   1.000
_cell.length_c   1.000
_cell.angle_alpha   90.00
_cell.angle_beta   90.00
_cell.angle_gamma   90.00
#
_symmetry.space_group_name_H-M   'P 1'
#
loop_
_entity.id
_entity.type
_entity.pdbx_description
1 polymer ?
#
loop_
_entity_poly.entity_id
_entity_poly.type
_entity_poly.pdbx_seq_one_letter_code
_entity_poly.pdbx_strand_id
1 'polypeptide(L)'
;MDERDAREERTEQLIQVRRVTQLHAAWTEEERAAPGAFTLQLILDNGADEYVLRPTAEDADVLLALWARSESVTFDLGRKVLVFSSVVS
;
A
#
# COMPACT_ATOMS: atom_id res chain seq x y z
N MET A 1 37.57 -4.21 -2.51
CA MET A 1 36.09 -4.29 -2.48
C MET A 1 35.62 -3.30 -3.52
N ASP A 2 34.92 -3.78 -4.55
CA ASP A 2 34.56 -2.98 -5.72
C ASP A 2 33.46 -1.98 -5.35
N GLU A 3 33.50 -0.77 -5.90
CA GLU A 3 32.47 0.26 -5.65
C GLU A 3 31.08 -0.16 -6.19
N ARG A 4 31.04 -1.16 -7.07
CA ARG A 4 29.81 -1.77 -7.59
C ARG A 4 29.18 -2.71 -6.57
N ASP A 5 29.97 -3.56 -5.93
CA ASP A 5 29.51 -4.49 -4.89
C ASP A 5 28.94 -3.71 -3.69
N ALA A 6 29.62 -2.62 -3.29
CA ALA A 6 29.12 -1.73 -2.24
C ALA A 6 27.83 -0.98 -2.62
N ARG A 7 27.57 -0.78 -3.92
CA ARG A 7 26.36 -0.14 -4.43
C ARG A 7 25.20 -1.14 -4.57
N GLU A 8 25.49 -2.39 -4.96
CA GLU A 8 24.51 -3.49 -4.95
C GLU A 8 24.11 -3.85 -3.51
N GLU A 9 25.06 -4.02 -2.59
CA GLU A 9 24.77 -4.20 -1.16
C GLU A 9 23.97 -3.02 -0.59
N ARG A 10 24.25 -1.77 -1.01
CA ARG A 10 23.47 -0.59 -0.61
C ARG A 10 22.07 -0.52 -1.24
N THR A 11 21.88 -1.16 -2.39
CA THR A 11 20.58 -1.28 -3.07
C THR A 11 19.73 -2.39 -2.45
N GLU A 12 20.37 -3.44 -1.94
CA GLU A 12 19.78 -4.46 -1.07
C GLU A 12 19.51 -3.94 0.36
N GLN A 13 20.27 -2.94 0.83
CA GLN A 13 20.07 -2.25 2.11
C GLN A 13 18.78 -1.40 2.10
N LEU A 14 17.63 -2.08 2.25
CA LEU A 14 16.36 -1.56 2.78
C LEU A 14 15.28 -1.20 1.74
N ILE A 15 15.10 -1.99 0.68
CA ILE A 15 13.75 -2.07 0.09
C ILE A 15 12.87 -2.81 1.11
N GLN A 16 12.19 -2.06 1.98
CA GLN A 16 11.24 -2.58 2.95
C GLN A 16 9.91 -2.91 2.24
N VAL A 17 9.91 -3.96 1.42
CA VAL A 17 8.66 -4.50 0.86
C VAL A 17 7.98 -5.35 1.93
N ARG A 18 6.73 -5.02 2.22
CA ARG A 18 5.91 -5.70 3.22
C ARG A 18 4.71 -6.36 2.57
N ARG A 19 4.27 -7.49 3.09
CA ARG A 19 3.01 -8.09 2.62
C ARG A 19 1.85 -7.32 3.25
N VAL A 20 0.90 -6.89 2.44
CA VAL A 20 -0.37 -6.38 2.97
C VAL A 20 -1.26 -7.57 3.24
N THR A 21 -1.64 -7.73 4.50
CA THR A 21 -2.40 -8.89 4.99
C THR A 21 -3.88 -8.56 5.16
N GLN A 22 -4.18 -7.32 5.55
CA GLN A 22 -5.55 -6.80 5.62
C GLN A 22 -5.57 -5.36 5.13
N LEU A 23 -6.72 -4.94 4.62
CA LEU A 23 -7.00 -3.57 4.24
C LEU A 23 -8.31 -3.16 4.92
N HIS A 24 -8.25 -2.09 5.71
CA HIS A 24 -9.43 -1.49 6.32
C HIS A 24 -9.74 -0.16 5.63
N ALA A 25 -10.98 0.02 5.20
CA ALA A 25 -11.46 1.27 4.62
C ALA A 25 -12.35 2.01 5.62
N ALA A 26 -12.17 3.32 5.72
CA ALA A 26 -13.05 4.20 6.47
C ALA A 26 -13.38 5.43 5.61
N TRP A 27 -14.56 6.00 5.87
CA TRP A 27 -15.02 7.25 5.29
C TRP A 27 -15.45 8.18 6.40
N THR A 28 -15.03 9.44 6.32
CA THR A 28 -15.33 10.47 7.32
C THR A 28 -15.97 11.67 6.66
N GLU A 29 -17.12 12.11 7.18
CA GLU A 29 -17.73 13.39 6.80
C GLU A 29 -16.88 14.54 7.35
N GLU A 30 -16.36 15.42 6.49
CA GLU A 30 -15.56 16.57 6.92
C GLU A 30 -16.45 17.72 7.38
N GLU A 31 -17.43 18.09 6.55
CA GLU A 31 -18.46 19.07 6.84
C GLU A 31 -19.83 18.52 6.43
N ARG A 32 -20.88 19.00 7.09
CA ARG A 32 -22.24 18.55 6.82
C ARG A 32 -22.59 18.76 5.34
N ALA A 33 -22.94 17.67 4.66
CA ALA A 33 -23.27 17.65 3.23
C ALA A 33 -22.13 18.01 2.26
N ALA A 34 -20.88 18.13 2.74
CA ALA A 34 -19.70 18.20 1.89
C ALA A 34 -19.21 16.78 1.53
N PRO A 35 -18.42 16.63 0.45
CA PRO A 35 -17.71 15.38 0.20
C PRO A 35 -16.83 15.01 1.40
N GLY A 36 -16.95 13.77 1.88
CA GLY A 36 -16.08 13.23 2.92
C GLY A 36 -14.77 12.67 2.35
N ALA A 37 -13.87 12.28 3.24
CA ALA A 37 -12.57 11.72 2.89
C ALA A 37 -12.50 10.22 3.20
N PHE A 38 -11.91 9.46 2.27
CA PHE A 38 -11.56 8.07 2.50
C PHE A 38 -10.18 7.94 3.13
N THR A 39 -10.05 6.99 4.06
CA THR A 39 -8.77 6.50 4.55
C THR A 39 -8.72 4.99 4.35
N LEU A 40 -7.59 4.51 3.85
CA LEU A 40 -7.32 3.08 3.75
C LEU A 40 -6.13 2.74 4.65
N GLN A 41 -6.33 1.86 5.61
CA GLN A 41 -5.28 1.37 6.50
C GLN A 41 -4.82 0.00 6.01
N LEU A 42 -3.53 -0.09 5.68
CA LEU A 42 -2.84 -1.31 5.29
C LEU A 42 -2.27 -1.96 6.55
N ILE A 43 -2.66 -3.20 6.81
CA ILE A 43 -2.08 -4.02 7.88
C ILE A 43 -0.97 -4.87 7.29
N LEU A 44 0.27 -4.61 7.69
CA LEU A 44 1.48 -5.19 7.13
C LEU A 44 1.94 -6.39 7.97
N ASP A 45 2.35 -7.46 7.28
CA ASP A 45 2.95 -8.66 7.89
C ASP A 45 2.16 -9.20 9.10
N ASN A 46 0.83 -9.30 9.00
CA ASN A 46 -0.11 -9.73 10.05
C ASN A 46 -0.12 -8.83 11.30
N GLY A 47 0.01 -7.51 11.10
CA GLY A 47 -0.07 -6.52 12.18
C GLY A 47 1.27 -6.19 12.83
N ALA A 48 2.39 -6.55 12.18
CA ALA A 48 3.71 -6.13 12.63
C ALA A 48 3.95 -4.63 12.38
N ASP A 49 3.28 -4.07 11.38
CA ASP A 49 3.31 -2.64 11.04
C ASP A 49 2.02 -2.23 10.33
N GLU A 50 1.78 -0.93 10.22
CA GLU A 50 0.59 -0.38 9.59
C GLU A 50 0.93 0.87 8.76
N TYR A 51 0.19 1.09 7.67
CA TYR A 51 0.33 2.29 6.85
C TYR A 51 -1.01 2.86 6.42
N VAL A 52 -1.18 4.17 6.53
CA VAL A 52 -2.44 4.85 6.18
C VAL A 52 -2.30 5.59 4.86
N LEU A 53 -3.16 5.25 3.90
CA LEU A 53 -3.38 5.98 2.66
C LEU A 53 -4.55 6.95 2.83
N ARG A 54 -4.46 8.10 2.16
CA ARG A 54 -5.54 9.09 2.02
C ARG A 54 -5.84 9.31 0.54
N PRO A 55 -6.42 8.32 -0.14
CA PRO A 55 -6.72 8.43 -1.57
C PRO A 55 -7.84 9.43 -1.83
N THR A 56 -7.97 9.84 -3.09
CA THR A 56 -9.23 10.42 -3.58
C THR A 56 -10.33 9.35 -3.61
N ALA A 57 -11.59 9.75 -3.76
CA ALA A 57 -12.69 8.78 -3.87
C ALA A 57 -12.55 7.86 -5.11
N GLU A 58 -12.06 8.41 -6.23
CA GLU A 58 -11.82 7.64 -7.47
C GLU A 58 -10.69 6.63 -7.27
N ASP A 59 -9.57 7.06 -6.68
CA ASP A 59 -8.46 6.15 -6.39
C ASP A 59 -8.86 5.07 -5.38
N ALA A 60 -9.68 5.41 -4.37
CA ALA A 60 -10.14 4.45 -3.38
C ALA A 60 -10.94 3.31 -4.01
N ASP A 61 -11.85 3.63 -4.94
CA ASP A 61 -12.63 2.64 -5.67
C ASP A 61 -11.73 1.70 -6.49
N VAL A 62 -10.77 2.27 -7.24
CA VAL A 62 -9.80 1.49 -8.02
C VAL A 62 -8.95 0.59 -7.13
N LEU A 63 -8.44 1.10 -6.01
CA LEU A 63 -7.60 0.33 -5.07
C LEU A 63 -8.38 -0.81 -4.43
N LEU A 64 -9.64 -0.59 -4.02
CA LEU A 64 -10.49 -1.65 -3.46
C LEU A 64 -10.84 -2.70 -4.50
N ALA A 65 -11.11 -2.28 -5.74
CA ALA A 65 -11.40 -3.20 -6.84
C ALA A 65 -10.17 -4.06 -7.22
N LEU A 66 -8.96 -3.49 -7.20
CA LEU A 66 -7.71 -4.21 -7.38
C LEU A 66 -7.43 -5.17 -6.20
N TRP A 67 -7.66 -4.71 -4.97
CA TRP A 67 -7.52 -5.55 -3.77
C TRP A 67 -8.38 -6.81 -3.85
N ALA A 68 -9.66 -6.67 -4.22
CA ALA A 68 -10.61 -7.77 -4.28
C ALA A 68 -10.28 -8.83 -5.34
N ARG A 69 -9.49 -8.48 -6.36
CA ARG A 69 -9.12 -9.37 -7.48
C ARG A 69 -7.68 -9.87 -7.44
N SER A 70 -6.89 -9.44 -6.46
CA SER A 70 -5.48 -9.84 -6.34
C SER A 70 -5.31 -11.05 -5.45
N GLU A 71 -4.45 -11.98 -5.87
CA GLU A 71 -4.06 -13.11 -5.03
C GLU A 71 -3.17 -12.67 -3.86
N SER A 72 -2.32 -11.67 -4.10
CA SER A 72 -1.50 -11.06 -3.06
C SER A 72 -1.17 -9.61 -3.36
N VAL A 73 -0.94 -8.85 -2.29
CA VAL A 73 -0.61 -7.43 -2.36
C VAL A 73 0.61 -7.16 -1.48
N THR A 74 1.54 -6.38 -1.99
CA THR A 74 2.71 -5.91 -1.24
C THR A 74 2.79 -4.39 -1.26
N PHE A 75 3.45 -3.83 -0.26
CA PHE A 75 3.71 -2.40 -0.17
C PHE A 75 5.19 -2.15 0.00
N ASP A 76 5.77 -1.39 -0.94
CA ASP A 76 7.12 -0.87 -0.81
C ASP A 76 7.09 0.37 0.08
N LEU A 77 7.51 0.23 1.33
CA LEU A 77 7.54 1.33 2.30
C LEU A 77 8.50 2.44 1.90
N GLY A 78 9.57 2.15 1.16
CA GLY A 78 10.55 3.15 0.74
C GLY A 78 10.01 4.02 -0.40
N ARG A 79 9.36 3.39 -1.39
CA ARG A 79 8.85 4.06 -2.59
C ARG A 79 7.38 4.49 -2.48
N LYS A 80 6.68 4.04 -1.44
CA LYS A 80 5.23 4.23 -1.25
C LYS A 80 4.42 3.68 -2.43
N VAL A 81 4.81 2.50 -2.90
CA VAL A 81 4.16 1.83 -4.04
C VAL A 81 3.40 0.61 -3.55
N LEU A 82 2.10 0.55 -3.85
CA LEU A 82 1.29 -0.64 -3.66
C LEU A 82 1.35 -1.49 -4.92
N VAL A 83 1.69 -2.77 -4.77
CA VAL A 83 1.82 -3.72 -5.88
C VAL A 83 0.78 -4.81 -5.73
N PHE A 84 -0.06 -4.94 -6.74
CA PHE A 84 -1.14 -5.93 -6.83
C PHE A 84 -0.69 -7.06 -7.76
N SER A 85 -0.55 -8.28 -7.24
CA SER A 85 -0.12 -9.44 -8.02
C SER A 85 -1.30 -10.26 -8.53
N SER A 86 -1.11 -10.93 -9.67
CA SER A 86 -2.09 -11.81 -10.33
C SER A 86 -3.48 -11.16 -10.36
N VAL A 87 -3.58 -10.02 -11.05
CA VAL A 87 -4.86 -9.35 -11.27
C VAL A 87 -5.66 -10.21 -12.26
N VAL A 88 -6.54 -11.07 -11.73
CA VAL A 88 -7.45 -11.87 -12.56
C VAL A 88 -8.56 -10.97 -13.11
N SER A 89 -8.82 -11.12 -14.41
CA SER A 89 -9.79 -10.35 -15.19
C SER A 89 -11.20 -10.89 -15.07
#